data_AF-A0A2H6E9X6-F1
#
_entry.id   AF-A0A2H6E9X6-F1
#
_cell.length_a   1.000
_cell.length_b   1.000
_cell.length_c   1.000
_cell.angle_alpha   90.00
_cell.angle_beta   90.00
_cell.angle_gamma   90.00
#
_symmetry.space_group_name_H-M   'P 1'
#
loop_
_entity.id
_entity.type
_entity.pdbx_description
1 polymer ?
#
loop_
_entity_poly.entity_id
_entity_poly.type
_entity_poly.pdbx_seq_one_letter_code
_entity_poly.pdbx_strand_id
1 'polypeptide(L)'
;MKFADEMDITQQAALNKDIFERYTQIVNLRAGAEFRLPWTGLSARAGFIYNMSPLKDSPKEYDKKYLTGGLGISSGEGDFEMNLAGMLGWWDIPAEDFGDSIPTISQSIVDANIFLSFTLRFN
;
A
#
# COMPACT_ATOMS: atom_id res chain seq x y z
N MET A 1 3.62 -8.14 16.72
CA MET A 1 5.02 -8.53 16.50
C MET A 1 5.73 -8.43 17.84
N LYS A 2 6.63 -9.34 18.20
CA LYS A 2 7.44 -9.26 19.44
C LYS A 2 8.84 -9.77 19.16
N PHE A 3 9.85 -9.17 19.77
CA PHE A 3 11.20 -9.76 19.77
C PHE A 3 11.19 -10.99 20.68
N ALA A 4 11.81 -12.09 20.25
CA ALA A 4 11.71 -13.38 20.91
C ALA A 4 13.05 -14.04 21.28
N ASP A 5 14.18 -13.59 20.73
CA ASP A 5 15.49 -14.14 21.09
C ASP A 5 16.63 -13.16 20.78
N GLU A 6 17.76 -13.33 21.48
CA GLU A 6 19.07 -12.62 21.32
C GLU A 6 19.27 -11.23 21.98
N MET A 7 18.37 -10.79 22.88
CA MET A 7 18.53 -9.53 23.64
C MET A 7 18.45 -9.72 25.15
N ASP A 8 19.03 -8.78 25.92
CA ASP A 8 18.82 -8.69 27.37
C ASP A 8 17.32 -8.55 27.69
N ILE A 9 16.84 -9.31 28.67
CA ILE A 9 15.41 -9.49 28.98
C ILE A 9 14.74 -8.14 29.29
N THR A 10 15.47 -7.22 29.93
CA THR A 10 14.96 -5.90 30.29
C THR A 10 14.78 -5.02 29.06
N GLN A 11 15.74 -5.05 28.14
CA GLN A 11 15.68 -4.30 26.89
C GLN A 11 14.58 -4.85 25.96
N GLN A 12 14.44 -6.18 25.91
CA GLN A 12 13.39 -6.85 25.15
C GLN A 12 11.98 -6.48 25.67
N ALA A 13 11.80 -6.45 26.99
CA ALA A 13 10.54 -6.04 27.61
C ALA A 13 10.21 -4.57 27.33
N ALA A 14 11.20 -3.68 27.41
CA ALA A 14 11.02 -2.26 27.11
C ALA A 14 10.62 -2.01 25.65
N LEU A 15 11.29 -2.67 24.69
CA LEU A 15 10.95 -2.54 23.27
C LEU A 15 9.59 -3.14 22.94
N ASN A 16 9.26 -4.30 23.51
CA ASN A 16 7.94 -4.90 23.29
C ASN A 16 6.83 -3.99 23.85
N LYS A 17 7.03 -3.39 25.03
CA LYS A 17 6.10 -2.41 25.59
C LYS A 17 5.92 -1.21 24.66
N ASP A 18 7.00 -0.62 24.17
CA ASP A 18 6.95 0.52 23.25
C ASP A 18 6.20 0.18 21.95
N ILE A 19 6.40 -1.01 21.40
CA ILE A 19 5.67 -1.50 20.22
C ILE A 19 4.16 -1.61 20.50
N PHE A 20 3.77 -2.20 21.64
CA PHE A 20 2.35 -2.37 21.99
C PHE A 20 1.65 -1.04 22.33
N GLU A 21 2.41 -0.04 22.80
CA GLU A 21 1.88 1.29 23.10
C GLU A 21 1.69 2.13 21.83
N ARG A 22 2.61 2.01 20.86
CA ARG A 22 2.60 2.83 19.64
C ARG A 22 1.79 2.25 18.48
N TYR A 23 1.71 0.93 18.36
CA TYR A 23 1.14 0.28 17.19
C TYR A 23 -0.13 -0.51 17.49
N THR A 24 -1.08 -0.45 16.55
CA THR A 24 -2.32 -1.23 16.60
C THR A 24 -2.40 -2.21 15.44
N GLN A 25 -3.27 -3.20 15.57
CA GLN A 25 -3.61 -4.08 14.46
C GLN A 25 -4.43 -3.29 13.44
N ILE A 26 -4.08 -3.42 12.17
CA ILE A 26 -4.73 -2.72 11.06
C ILE A 26 -5.37 -3.69 10.08
N VAL A 27 -6.39 -3.19 9.38
CA VAL A 27 -7.03 -3.88 8.27
C VAL A 27 -6.75 -3.09 6.99
N ASN A 28 -6.13 -3.76 6.01
CA ASN A 28 -5.91 -3.16 4.69
C ASN A 28 -7.00 -3.65 3.74
N LEU A 29 -7.71 -2.72 3.11
CA LEU A 29 -8.79 -3.01 2.18
C LEU A 29 -8.31 -2.81 0.75
N ARG A 30 -8.63 -3.77 -0.12
CA ARG A 30 -8.31 -3.73 -1.54
C ARG A 30 -9.55 -4.17 -2.30
N ALA A 31 -10.01 -3.33 -3.22
CA ALA A 31 -11.14 -3.62 -4.08
C ALA A 31 -10.78 -3.26 -5.51
N GLY A 32 -11.22 -4.06 -6.47
CA GLY A 32 -10.95 -3.80 -7.87
C GLY A 32 -11.79 -4.65 -8.80
N ALA A 33 -11.82 -4.23 -10.05
CA ALA A 33 -12.51 -4.92 -11.12
C ALA A 33 -11.57 -5.10 -12.31
N GLU A 34 -11.72 -6.23 -12.98
CA GLU A 34 -11.06 -6.54 -14.24
C GLU A 34 -12.10 -6.78 -15.30
N PHE A 35 -11.93 -6.14 -16.45
CA PHE A 35 -12.76 -6.34 -17.62
C PHE A 35 -11.89 -6.84 -18.77
N ARG A 36 -12.29 -7.95 -19.39
CA ARG A 36 -11.61 -8.52 -20.56
C ARG A 36 -12.56 -8.43 -21.75
N LEU A 37 -12.12 -7.84 -22.85
CA LEU A 37 -12.86 -7.90 -24.10
C LEU A 37 -12.67 -9.30 -24.70
N PRO A 38 -13.75 -10.04 -24.95
CA PRO A 38 -13.67 -11.31 -25.66
C PRO A 38 -13.06 -11.11 -27.07
N TRP A 39 -12.31 -12.10 -27.55
CA TRP A 39 -11.74 -12.18 -28.90
C TRP A 39 -10.71 -11.12 -29.31
N THR A 40 -10.44 -10.10 -28.50
CA THR A 40 -9.46 -9.04 -28.84
C THR A 40 -8.16 -9.13 -28.05
N GLY A 41 -8.09 -9.97 -27.00
CA GLY A 41 -6.95 -10.04 -26.08
C GLY A 41 -6.78 -8.79 -25.20
N LEU A 42 -7.71 -7.83 -25.26
CA LEU A 42 -7.63 -6.60 -24.48
C LEU A 42 -8.21 -6.80 -23.08
N SER A 43 -7.55 -6.22 -22.09
CA SER A 43 -8.02 -6.17 -20.71
C SER A 43 -7.85 -4.77 -20.11
N ALA A 44 -8.76 -4.42 -19.20
CA ALA A 44 -8.71 -3.21 -18.42
C ALA A 44 -8.89 -3.55 -16.94
N ARG A 45 -8.13 -2.90 -16.07
CA ARG A 45 -8.16 -3.09 -14.62
C ARG A 45 -8.32 -1.75 -13.94
N ALA A 46 -9.15 -1.69 -12.93
CA ALA A 46 -9.27 -0.54 -12.05
C ALA A 46 -9.40 -1.02 -10.61
N GLY A 47 -8.88 -0.25 -9.68
CA GLY A 47 -8.85 -0.64 -8.27
C GLY A 47 -8.64 0.52 -7.33
N PHE A 48 -8.99 0.26 -6.08
CA PHE A 48 -8.81 1.15 -4.95
C PHE A 48 -8.17 0.36 -3.79
N ILE A 49 -7.19 0.98 -3.16
CA ILE A 49 -6.48 0.41 -2.01
C ILE A 49 -6.59 1.42 -0.86
N TYR A 50 -6.92 0.91 0.32
CA TYR A 50 -6.97 1.65 1.57
C TYR A 50 -6.13 0.93 2.61
N ASN A 51 -4.97 1.49 2.92
CA ASN A 51 -4.08 0.97 3.94
C ASN A 51 -4.18 1.84 5.19
N MET A 52 -4.68 1.28 6.28
CA MET A 52 -4.78 2.00 7.55
C MET A 52 -3.40 2.24 8.15
N SER A 53 -3.23 3.39 8.81
CA SER A 53 -2.04 3.70 9.58
C SER A 53 -1.88 2.72 10.74
N PRO A 54 -0.69 2.11 10.92
CA PRO A 54 -0.43 1.19 12.03
C PRO A 54 -0.27 1.91 13.37
N LEU A 55 -0.21 3.25 13.38
CA LEU A 55 -0.07 4.04 14.60
C LEU A 55 -1.39 4.04 15.37
N LYS A 56 -1.30 3.82 16.68
CA LYS A 56 -2.44 3.87 17.58
C LYS A 56 -2.98 5.30 17.65
N ASP A 57 -4.30 5.45 17.63
CA ASP A 57 -5.02 6.73 17.73
C ASP A 57 -4.63 7.77 16.66
N SER A 58 -4.06 7.34 15.53
CA SER A 58 -3.66 8.25 14.46
C SER A 58 -4.86 8.80 13.66
N PRO A 59 -4.78 10.05 13.17
CA PRO A 59 -5.77 10.61 12.26
C PRO A 59 -5.95 9.77 10.99
N LYS A 60 -7.16 9.77 10.41
CA LYS A 60 -7.49 9.01 9.18
C LYS A 60 -6.79 9.53 7.93
N GLU A 61 -6.23 10.73 8.02
CA GLU A 61 -5.44 11.39 6.99
C GLU A 61 -4.11 10.67 6.77
N TYR A 62 -3.62 9.94 7.78
CA TYR A 62 -2.39 9.13 7.68
C TYR A 62 -2.63 7.78 6.98
N ASP A 63 -3.89 7.41 6.77
CA ASP A 63 -4.25 6.22 6.02
C ASP A 63 -3.91 6.42 4.54
N LYS A 64 -3.14 5.48 3.99
CA LYS A 64 -2.69 5.54 2.59
C LYS A 64 -3.78 5.05 1.66
N LYS A 65 -4.26 5.96 0.82
CA LYS A 65 -5.25 5.68 -0.22
C LYS A 65 -4.56 5.61 -1.56
N TYR A 66 -4.95 4.66 -2.40
CA TYR A 66 -4.47 4.56 -3.76
C TYR A 66 -5.60 4.31 -4.74
N LEU A 67 -5.54 4.99 -5.87
CA LEU A 67 -6.29 4.67 -7.07
C LEU A 67 -5.34 3.96 -8.05
N THR A 68 -5.78 2.83 -8.59
CA THR A 68 -5.01 2.05 -9.56
C THR A 68 -5.80 1.91 -10.85
N GLY A 69 -5.11 2.00 -11.98
CA GLY A 69 -5.65 1.72 -13.30
C GLY A 69 -4.64 0.95 -14.13
N GLY A 70 -5.12 0.15 -15.08
CA GLY A 70 -4.23 -0.56 -15.98
C GLY A 70 -4.93 -1.07 -17.22
N LEU A 71 -4.14 -1.25 -18.27
CA LEU A 71 -4.54 -1.84 -19.54
C LEU A 71 -3.58 -2.98 -19.86
N GLY A 72 -4.13 -4.06 -20.41
CA GLY A 72 -3.36 -5.21 -20.86
C GLY A 72 -3.74 -5.60 -22.27
N ILE A 73 -2.78 -6.11 -23.02
CA ILE A 73 -2.98 -6.74 -24.33
C ILE A 73 -2.30 -8.11 -24.33
N SER A 74 -3.03 -9.13 -24.76
CA SER A 74 -2.50 -10.46 -25.00
C SER A 74 -2.61 -10.85 -26.47
N SER A 75 -1.69 -11.69 -26.93
CA SER A 75 -1.66 -12.25 -28.28
C SER A 75 -1.68 -13.78 -28.23
N GLY A 76 -2.26 -14.41 -29.26
CA GLY A 76 -2.49 -15.85 -29.33
C GLY A 76 -3.47 -16.34 -28.26
N GLU A 77 -3.23 -17.53 -27.72
CA GLU A 77 -3.95 -18.07 -26.55
C GLU A 77 -3.44 -17.50 -25.21
N GLY A 78 -2.66 -16.41 -25.26
CA GLY A 78 -2.00 -15.81 -24.09
C GLY A 78 -0.50 -16.05 -24.03
N ASP A 79 0.12 -16.48 -25.13
CA ASP A 79 1.57 -16.75 -25.25
C ASP A 79 2.42 -15.52 -24.98
N PHE A 80 1.90 -14.34 -25.35
CA PHE A 80 2.49 -13.05 -25.04
C PHE A 80 1.45 -12.13 -24.41
N GLU A 81 1.80 -11.46 -23.33
CA GLU A 81 0.97 -10.47 -22.65
C GLU A 81 1.80 -9.26 -22.24
N MET A 82 1.29 -8.07 -22.52
CA MET A 82 1.88 -6.80 -22.08
C MET A 82 0.86 -6.06 -21.21
N ASN A 83 1.30 -5.55 -20.06
CA ASN A 83 0.47 -4.80 -19.12
C ASN A 83 1.11 -3.45 -18.79
N LEU A 84 0.33 -2.38 -18.91
CA LEU A 84 0.66 -1.05 -18.43
C LEU A 84 -0.27 -0.70 -17.27
N ALA A 85 0.29 -0.35 -16.12
CA ALA A 85 -0.47 0.05 -14.94
C ALA A 85 0.04 1.38 -14.38
N GLY A 86 -0.89 2.16 -13.82
CA GLY A 86 -0.62 3.38 -13.08
C GLY A 86 -1.24 3.31 -11.69
N MET A 87 -0.57 3.94 -10.73
CA MET A 87 -1.02 4.06 -9.35
C MET A 87 -0.84 5.51 -8.90
N LEU A 88 -1.89 6.08 -8.31
CA LEU A 88 -1.86 7.39 -7.66
C LEU A 88 -2.22 7.19 -6.19
N GLY A 89 -1.29 7.51 -5.30
CA GLY A 89 -1.45 7.45 -3.85
C GLY A 89 -1.51 8.84 -3.22
N TRP A 90 -2.25 8.96 -2.13
CA TRP A 90 -2.28 10.18 -1.31
C TRP A 90 -2.45 9.85 0.17
N TRP A 91 -1.70 10.55 1.02
CA TRP A 91 -1.75 10.49 2.47
C TRP A 91 -1.00 11.66 3.10
N ASP A 92 -1.23 11.88 4.38
CA ASP A 92 -0.46 12.85 5.16
C ASP A 92 0.54 12.14 6.07
N ILE A 93 1.68 12.78 6.34
CA ILE A 93 2.66 12.33 7.34
C ILE A 93 2.85 13.42 8.41
N PRO A 94 3.08 13.04 9.68
CA PRO A 94 3.52 14.01 10.70
C PRO A 94 4.94 14.47 10.35
N ALA A 95 5.14 15.79 10.19
CA ALA A 95 6.45 16.36 9.88
C ALA A 95 7.28 16.56 11.16
N GLU A 96 6.71 17.22 12.18
CA GLU A 96 7.34 17.45 13.48
C GLU A 96 6.26 17.50 14.60
N ASP A 97 6.57 16.84 15.73
CA ASP A 97 5.77 16.86 16.95
C ASP A 97 6.49 17.72 17.99
N PHE A 98 5.94 18.90 18.28
CA PHE A 98 6.52 19.86 19.23
C PHE A 98 5.98 19.71 20.67
N GLY A 99 5.28 18.60 20.97
CA GLY A 99 4.73 18.28 22.28
C GLY A 99 3.28 18.73 22.48
N ASP A 100 2.68 18.34 23.61
CA ASP A 100 1.24 18.37 23.94
C ASP A 100 0.52 19.74 23.79
N SER A 101 1.25 20.82 23.52
CA SER A 101 0.74 22.20 23.48
C SER A 101 0.92 22.92 22.15
N ILE A 102 1.44 22.26 21.11
CA ILE A 102 1.62 22.84 19.77
C ILE A 102 1.01 21.90 18.70
N PRO A 103 0.19 22.40 17.75
CA PRO A 103 -0.38 21.58 16.70
C PRO A 103 0.72 20.94 15.83
N THR A 104 0.64 19.62 15.66
CA THR A 104 1.49 18.87 14.74
C THR A 104 1.31 19.41 13.32
N ILE A 105 2.41 19.76 12.65
CA ILE A 105 2.39 20.13 11.24
C ILE A 105 2.37 18.84 10.43
N SER A 106 1.33 18.65 9.63
CA SER A 106 1.24 17.54 8.69
C SER A 106 1.74 17.96 7.31
N GLN A 107 2.43 17.06 6.63
CA GLN A 107 2.82 17.21 5.23
C GLN A 107 1.96 16.28 4.37
N SER A 108 1.37 16.84 3.31
CA SER A 108 0.63 16.04 2.34
C SER A 108 1.55 15.45 1.30
N ILE A 109 1.42 14.15 1.07
CA ILE A 109 2.20 13.36 0.13
C ILE A 109 1.29 12.88 -0.99
N VAL A 110 1.73 13.09 -2.22
CA VAL A 110 1.14 12.52 -3.44
C VAL A 110 2.20 11.67 -4.12
N ASP A 111 1.87 10.41 -4.37
CA ASP A 111 2.77 9.41 -4.92
C ASP A 111 2.20 8.89 -6.25
N ALA A 112 3.01 8.90 -7.31
CA ALA A 112 2.57 8.49 -8.64
C ALA A 112 3.56 7.49 -9.23
N ASN A 113 3.07 6.29 -9.54
CA ASN A 113 3.88 5.20 -10.06
C ASN A 113 3.30 4.66 -11.36
N ILE A 114 4.18 4.26 -12.28
CA ILE A 114 3.84 3.61 -13.54
C ILE A 114 4.62 2.31 -13.64
N PHE A 115 3.94 1.24 -14.04
CA PHE A 115 4.49 -0.10 -14.17
C PHE A 115 4.23 -0.64 -15.56
N LEU A 116 5.26 -1.22 -16.17
CA LEU A 116 5.17 -1.95 -17.43
C LEU A 116 5.62 -3.40 -17.17
N SER A 117 4.86 -4.36 -17.66
CA SER A 117 5.15 -5.79 -17.51
C SER A 117 4.95 -6.52 -18.83
N PHE A 118 5.80 -7.53 -19.06
CA PHE A 118 5.73 -8.45 -20.18
C PHE A 118 5.73 -9.87 -19.65
N THR A 119 4.81 -10.70 -20.15
CA THR A 119 4.72 -12.12 -19.84
C THR A 119 4.85 -12.92 -21.13
N LEU A 120 5.74 -13.90 -21.13
CA LEU A 120 5.92 -14.88 -22.19
C LEU A 120 5.62 -16.26 -21.61
N ARG A 121 4.70 -17.00 -22.24
CA ARG A 121 4.39 -18.38 -21.91
C ARG A 121 4.93 -19.28 -23.03
N PHE A 122 5.75 -20.26 -22.64
CA PHE A 122 6.27 -21.28 -23.54
C PHE A 122 5.53 -22.59 -23.24
N ASN A 123 4.87 -23.13 -24.26
CA ASN A 123 4.28 -24.47 -24.23
C ASN A 123 5.31 -25.53 -24.64
#